data_AF-A0A7T7CBZ0-F1
#
_entry.id   AF-A0A7T7CBZ0-F1
#
_cell.length_a   1.000
_cell.length_b   1.000
_cell.length_c   1.000
_cell.angle_alpha   90.00
_cell.angle_beta   90.00
_cell.angle_gamma   90.00
#
_symmetry.space_group_name_H-M   'P 1'
#
loop_
_entity.id
_entity.type
_entity.pdbx_description
1 polymer ?
#
loop_
_entity_poly.entity_id
_entity_poly.type
_entity_poly.pdbx_seq_one_letter_code
_entity_poly.pdbx_strand_id
1 'polypeptide(L)'
;MAKKLDGTEAIQNVLNENEDTIIDIKGKQFLIHPIEKNEIQTEIENNPELQKMIERANQDIATGNVFTTEEMLESIKPGAFT
;
A
#
# COMPACT_ATOMS: atom_id res chain seq x y z
N MET A 1 27.29 16.84 -0.91
CA MET A 1 28.15 16.89 -2.12
C MET A 1 27.23 16.84 -3.32
N ALA A 2 27.28 17.82 -4.24
CA ALA A 2 26.40 17.84 -5.40
C ALA A 2 26.96 16.90 -6.49
N LYS A 3 26.22 15.84 -6.84
CA LYS A 3 26.62 14.85 -7.83
C LYS A 3 26.01 15.24 -9.18
N LYS A 4 26.87 15.48 -10.19
CA LYS A 4 26.42 15.73 -11.57
C LYS A 4 26.23 14.37 -12.24
N LEU A 5 25.02 14.06 -12.70
CA LEU A 5 24.69 12.78 -13.33
C LEU A 5 24.13 13.04 -14.73
N ASP A 6 24.64 12.31 -15.73
CA ASP A 6 24.22 12.43 -17.13
C ASP A 6 23.20 11.32 -17.48
N GLY A 7 22.09 11.70 -18.12
CA GLY A 7 21.14 10.76 -18.75
C GLY A 7 20.08 10.13 -17.81
N THR A 8 19.38 9.10 -18.34
CA THR A 8 18.27 8.37 -17.68
C THR A 8 18.71 7.50 -16.49
N GLU A 9 19.98 7.08 -16.43
CA GLU A 9 20.53 6.29 -15.32
C GLU A 9 20.63 7.09 -14.02
N ALA A 10 20.81 8.41 -14.12
CA ALA A 10 20.77 9.34 -13.01
C ALA A 10 19.47 9.23 -12.21
N ILE A 11 18.36 9.16 -12.95
CA ILE A 11 17.01 9.13 -12.39
C ILE A 11 16.74 7.76 -11.76
N GLN A 12 17.20 6.67 -12.37
CA GLN A 12 17.01 5.33 -11.79
C GLN A 12 17.68 5.16 -10.42
N ASN A 13 18.89 5.71 -10.24
CA ASN A 13 19.56 5.65 -8.94
C ASN A 13 18.82 6.49 -7.88
N VAL A 14 18.36 7.68 -8.25
CA VAL A 14 17.55 8.53 -7.36
C VAL A 14 16.21 7.88 -6.99
N LEU A 15 15.58 7.15 -7.92
CA LEU A 15 14.32 6.44 -7.65
C LEU A 15 14.50 5.17 -6.81
N ASN A 16 15.71 4.62 -6.72
CA ASN A 16 16.02 3.45 -5.91
C ASN A 16 16.47 3.82 -4.49
N GLU A 17 16.80 5.09 -4.25
CA GLU A 17 17.11 5.61 -2.92
C GLU A 17 15.78 6.00 -2.24
N ASN A 18 15.42 5.35 -1.13
CA ASN A 18 14.24 5.69 -0.31
C ASN A 18 14.46 6.97 0.51
N GLU A 19 15.14 7.96 -0.08
CA GLU A 19 15.47 9.23 0.57
C GLU A 19 15.10 10.41 -0.33
N ASP A 20 14.77 11.53 0.31
CA ASP A 20 14.50 12.80 -0.36
C ASP A 20 15.71 13.27 -1.14
N THR A 21 15.52 13.47 -2.44
CA THR A 21 16.60 13.90 -3.34
C THR A 21 16.24 15.19 -4.06
N ILE A 22 17.14 16.18 -3.96
CA ILE A 22 17.04 17.41 -4.74
C ILE A 22 17.86 17.25 -6.02
N ILE A 23 17.22 17.45 -7.17
CA ILE A 23 17.88 17.46 -8.48
C ILE A 23 17.81 18.85 -9.11
N ASP A 24 18.87 19.24 -9.81
CA ASP A 24 18.92 20.47 -10.61
C ASP A 24 18.80 20.13 -12.09
N ILE A 25 17.78 20.69 -12.75
CA ILE A 25 17.58 20.59 -14.20
C ILE A 25 17.61 22.00 -14.77
N LYS A 26 18.69 22.33 -15.48
CA LYS A 26 18.89 23.63 -16.16
C LYS A 26 18.75 24.83 -15.21
N GLY A 27 19.26 24.71 -13.98
CA GLY A 27 19.20 25.76 -12.95
C GLY A 27 17.86 25.86 -12.23
N LYS A 28 16.93 24.93 -12.48
CA LYS A 28 15.70 24.77 -11.70
C LYS A 28 15.83 23.56 -10.79
N GLN A 29 15.57 23.78 -9.52
CA GLN A 29 15.61 22.72 -8.51
C GLN A 29 14.25 22.01 -8.42
N PHE A 30 14.29 20.68 -8.34
CA PHE A 30 13.13 19.82 -8.16
C PHE A 30 13.39 18.89 -6.97
N LEU A 31 12.40 18.75 -6.09
CA LEU A 31 12.41 17.76 -5.03
C LEU A 31 11.77 16.47 -5.54
N ILE A 32 12.50 15.37 -5.42
CA ILE A 32 11.98 14.02 -5.60
C ILE A 32 11.83 13.45 -4.19
N HIS A 33 10.58 13.24 -3.79
CA HIS A 33 10.22 12.54 -2.56
C HIS A 33 9.78 11.13 -2.94
N PRO A 34 10.48 10.08 -2.51
CA PRO A 34 10.01 8.72 -2.72
C PRO A 34 8.71 8.56 -1.96
N ILE A 35 7.66 8.11 -2.64
CA ILE A 35 6.43 7.70 -1.96
C ILE A 35 6.82 6.46 -1.18
N GLU A 36 6.84 6.57 0.15
CA GLU A 36 7.21 5.44 1.01
C GLU A 36 6.46 4.19 0.58
N LYS A 37 7.19 3.06 0.61
CA LYS A 37 6.72 1.75 0.21
C LYS A 37 5.46 1.41 1.01
N ASN A 38 4.30 1.74 0.42
CA ASN A 38 2.94 1.50 0.88
C ASN A 38 2.85 1.19 2.38
N GLU A 39 2.81 2.22 3.23
CA GLU A 39 2.76 2.08 4.70
C GLU A 39 1.70 1.05 5.12
N ILE A 40 0.57 1.02 4.42
CA ILE A 40 -0.53 0.06 4.61
C ILE A 40 -0.05 -1.39 4.43
N GLN A 41 0.80 -1.66 3.43
CA GLN A 41 1.35 -2.98 3.21
C GLN A 41 2.30 -3.40 4.34
N THR A 42 3.10 -2.46 4.84
CA THR A 42 3.96 -2.69 6.01
C THR A 42 3.14 -2.93 7.28
N GLU A 43 2.02 -2.23 7.48
CA GLU A 43 1.10 -2.46 8.59
C GLU A 43 0.43 -3.85 8.52
N ILE A 44 0.00 -4.27 7.32
CA ILE A 44 -0.56 -5.60 7.08
C ILE A 44 0.50 -6.67 7.33
N GLU A 45 1.73 -6.49 6.83
CA GLU A 45 2.82 -7.46 6.99
C GLU A 45 3.26 -7.63 8.45
N ASN A 46 3.18 -6.58 9.25
CA ASN A 46 3.57 -6.60 10.66
C ASN A 46 2.44 -7.02 11.62
N ASN A 47 1.22 -7.28 11.11
CA ASN A 47 0.09 -7.70 11.93
C ASN A 47 -0.39 -9.11 11.53
N PRO A 48 0.01 -10.16 12.28
CA PRO A 48 -0.38 -11.54 11.99
C PRO A 48 -1.90 -11.79 12.01
N GLU A 49 -2.69 -11.01 12.76
CA GLU A 49 -4.14 -11.14 12.75
C GLU A 49 -4.75 -10.59 11.45
N LEU A 50 -4.27 -9.44 10.97
CA LEU A 50 -4.71 -8.90 9.68
C LEU A 50 -4.35 -9.83 8.53
N GLN A 51 -3.15 -10.44 8.55
CA GLN A 51 -2.78 -11.44 7.55
C GLN A 51 -3.75 -12.62 7.53
N LYS A 52 -4.07 -13.18 8.71
CA LYS A 52 -5.04 -14.28 8.82
C LYS A 52 -6.44 -13.90 8.35
N MET A 53 -6.89 -12.69 8.67
CA MET A 53 -8.19 -12.19 8.21
C MET A 53 -8.24 -12.07 6.69
N ILE A 54 -7.16 -11.58 6.06
CA ILE A 54 -7.05 -11.48 4.60
C ILE A 54 -7.00 -12.86 3.95
N GLU A 55 -6.20 -13.79 4.48
CA GLU A 55 -6.13 -15.17 3.98
C GLU A 55 -7.51 -15.85 4.02
N ARG A 56 -8.21 -15.72 5.14
CA ARG A 56 -9.56 -16.26 5.30
C ARG A 56 -10.54 -15.61 4.31
N ALA A 57 -10.52 -14.29 4.18
CA ALA A 57 -11.38 -13.58 3.24
C ALA A 57 -11.14 -14.04 1.80
N ASN A 58 -9.87 -14.25 1.40
CA ASN A 58 -9.53 -14.77 0.08
C ASN A 58 -10.05 -16.20 -0.12
N GLN A 59 -9.99 -17.06 0.90
CA GLN A 59 -10.56 -18.40 0.84
C GLN A 59 -12.10 -18.37 0.74
N ASP A 60 -12.75 -17.50 1.49
CA ASP A 60 -14.21 -17.31 1.44
C ASP A 60 -14.64 -16.85 0.04
N ILE A 61 -13.93 -15.91 -0.57
CA ILE A 61 -14.16 -15.47 -1.96
C ILE A 61 -13.96 -16.63 -2.94
N ALA A 62 -12.86 -17.39 -2.82
CA ALA A 62 -12.54 -18.47 -3.74
C ALA A 62 -13.53 -19.65 -3.67
N THR A 63 -14.12 -19.87 -2.49
CA THR A 63 -15.10 -20.94 -2.25
C THR A 63 -16.54 -20.49 -2.47
N GLY A 64 -16.76 -19.21 -2.79
CA GLY A 64 -18.10 -18.64 -2.99
C GLY A 64 -18.87 -18.41 -1.68
N ASN A 65 -18.19 -18.43 -0.53
CA ASN A 65 -18.73 -18.08 0.78
C ASN A 65 -18.81 -16.55 0.94
N VAL A 66 -19.53 -15.90 0.03
CA VAL A 66 -19.74 -14.45 -0.01
C VAL A 66 -21.22 -14.16 0.15
N PHE A 67 -21.54 -13.08 0.85
CA PHE A 67 -22.92 -12.69 1.13
C PHE A 67 -23.18 -11.32 0.52
N THR A 68 -24.34 -11.18 -0.11
CA THR A 68 -24.91 -9.89 -0.45
C THR A 68 -25.29 -9.13 0.82
N THR A 69 -25.53 -7.83 0.68
CA THR A 69 -25.95 -7.00 1.80
C THR A 69 -27.29 -7.49 2.38
N GLU A 70 -28.22 -7.91 1.52
CA GLU A 70 -29.53 -8.44 1.93
C GLU A 70 -29.40 -9.75 2.71
N GLU A 71 -28.60 -10.71 2.23
CA GLU A 71 -28.34 -11.97 2.92
C GLU A 71 -27.69 -11.75 4.30
N MET A 72 -26.77 -10.78 4.38
CA MET A 72 -26.13 -10.43 5.64
C MET A 72 -27.14 -9.83 6.63
N LEU A 73 -28.04 -8.97 6.17
CA LEU A 73 -29.09 -8.38 7.01
C LEU A 73 -30.07 -9.43 7.54
N GLU A 74 -30.43 -10.44 6.73
CA GLU A 74 -31.27 -11.56 7.17
C GLU A 74 -30.57 -12.47 8.18
N SER A 75 -29.25 -12.62 8.08
CA SER A 75 -28.44 -13.41 9.02
C SER A 75 -28.35 -12.77 10.41
N ILE A 76 -28.51 -11.44 10.49
CA ILE A 76 -28.49 -10.68 11.75
C ILE A 76 -29.89 -10.74 12.36
N LYS A 77 -30.10 -11.68 13.29
CA LYS A 77 -31.38 -11.79 14.02
C LYS A 77 -31.68 -10.50 14.79
N PRO A 78 -32.90 -9.92 14.66
CA PRO A 78 -33.37 -8.88 15.57
C PRO A 78 -33.45 -9.47 16.99
N GLY A 79 -32.54 -9.09 17.88
CA GLY A 79 -32.49 -9.59 19.26
C GLY A 79 -31.09 -9.84 19.85
N ALA A 80 -30.00 -9.65 19.08
CA ALA A 80 -28.64 -9.75 19.62
C ALA A 80 -28.19 -8.51 20.43
N PHE A 81 -29.04 -7.48 20.55
CA PHE A 81 -28.76 -6.21 21.21
C PHE A 81 -29.81 -5.82 22.28
N THR A 82 -30.43 -6.79 22.95
CA THR A 82 -31.29 -6.56 24.13
C THR A 82 -30.70 -7.18 25.37
#